data_AF-S9S409-F1
#
_entry.id   AF-S9S409-F1
#
_cell.length_a   1.000
_cell.length_b   1.000
_cell.length_c   1.000
_cell.angle_alpha   90.00
_cell.angle_beta   90.00
_cell.angle_gamma   90.00
#
_symmetry.space_group_name_H-M   'P 1'
#
loop_
_entity.id
_entity.type
_entity.pdbx_description
1 polymer ?
#
loop_
_entity_poly.entity_id
_entity_poly.type
_entity_poly.pdbx_seq_one_letter_code
_entity_poly.pdbx_strand_id
1 'polypeptide(L)'
;MRHHHHHHCPEGSAPHGGSPLRHRRGRFGRWGHAPQDGAIEPAIEAVATLEAEATPSPDDLAVRLFTCVGKGCAHGAEGKALLAALNEAVAAHPTPGVRIDVRACGCLDVCEQGPVVVAYQGNAAKAARPPKGALAGLLNRPVDRFGQVSPADAGRIVETVLHKTRRS
;
A
#
# COMPACT_ATOMS: atom_id res chain seq x y z
N MET A 1 -40.89 -27.48 5.65
CA MET A 1 -40.52 -28.76 5.03
C MET A 1 -39.40 -28.50 4.03
N ARG A 2 -38.27 -29.24 4.15
CA ARG A 2 -37.20 -29.44 3.14
C ARG A 2 -36.27 -28.24 2.90
N HIS A 3 -34.93 -28.34 2.89
CA HIS A 3 -33.96 -29.38 3.29
C HIS A 3 -32.64 -28.64 3.57
N HIS A 4 -31.99 -28.93 4.69
CA HIS A 4 -30.58 -28.61 4.93
C HIS A 4 -29.70 -29.44 3.97
N HIS A 5 -28.77 -28.80 3.26
CA HIS A 5 -27.64 -29.48 2.64
C HIS A 5 -26.34 -29.02 3.30
N HIS A 6 -25.85 -29.86 4.20
CA HIS A 6 -24.45 -29.88 4.62
C HIS A 6 -23.64 -30.53 3.50
N HIS A 7 -22.56 -29.88 3.05
CA HIS A 7 -21.53 -30.55 2.27
C HIS A 7 -20.18 -30.44 2.96
N HIS A 8 -19.59 -31.62 3.10
CA HIS A 8 -18.37 -32.01 3.77
C HIS A 8 -17.11 -31.34 3.22
N CYS A 9 -16.20 -30.95 4.13
CA CYS A 9 -14.77 -30.83 3.84
C CYS A 9 -14.12 -32.23 3.81
N PRO A 10 -13.31 -32.56 2.80
CA PRO A 10 -12.36 -33.66 2.92
C PRO A 10 -11.01 -33.17 3.46
N GLU A 11 -10.58 -33.78 4.55
CA GLU A 11 -9.21 -33.80 5.05
C GLU A 11 -8.30 -34.49 4.03
N GLY A 12 -7.14 -33.88 3.75
CA GLY A 12 -6.16 -34.36 2.78
C GLY A 12 -4.75 -34.25 3.33
N SER A 13 -4.23 -35.39 3.74
CA SER A 13 -2.96 -35.73 4.37
C SER A 13 -1.69 -35.10 3.78
N ALA A 14 -0.76 -34.77 4.70
CA ALA A 14 0.66 -34.57 4.42
C ALA A 14 1.36 -35.90 4.05
N PRO A 15 2.44 -35.84 3.26
CA PRO A 15 3.54 -36.78 3.45
C PRO A 15 4.91 -36.09 3.65
N HIS A 16 5.68 -36.76 4.52
CA HIS A 16 7.07 -36.55 4.86
C HIS A 16 8.03 -36.75 3.66
N GLY A 17 9.18 -36.07 3.73
CA GLY A 17 10.37 -36.31 2.91
C GLY A 17 11.09 -34.99 2.67
N GLY A 18 12.35 -34.76 3.03
CA GLY A 18 13.46 -35.61 3.43
C GLY A 18 14.70 -34.77 3.10
N SER A 19 15.44 -34.32 4.10
CA SER A 19 16.72 -33.65 3.89
C SER A 19 17.74 -34.66 3.36
N PRO A 20 18.63 -34.24 2.44
CA PRO A 20 20.03 -34.20 2.87
C PRO A 20 20.82 -33.00 2.37
N LEU A 21 21.63 -32.50 3.30
CA LEU A 21 22.81 -31.67 3.10
C LEU A 21 23.72 -32.24 2.00
N ARG A 22 24.09 -31.42 1.01
CA ARG A 22 25.30 -31.63 0.22
C ARG A 22 26.25 -30.46 0.42
N HIS A 23 27.34 -30.74 1.13
CA HIS A 23 28.53 -29.92 1.22
C HIS A 23 29.14 -29.74 -0.18
N ARG A 24 29.19 -28.50 -0.66
CA ARG A 24 29.95 -28.12 -1.86
C ARG A 24 31.31 -27.58 -1.41
N ARG A 25 32.30 -28.47 -1.28
CA ARG A 25 33.72 -28.08 -1.17
C ARG A 25 34.33 -28.08 -2.58
N GLY A 26 34.85 -26.93 -2.97
CA GLY A 26 35.71 -26.75 -4.14
C GLY A 26 35.73 -25.27 -4.49
N ARG A 27 36.85 -24.63 -4.81
CA ARG A 27 38.26 -24.99 -4.88
C ARG A 27 38.92 -23.62 -5.05
N PHE A 28 39.85 -23.25 -4.17
CA PHE A 28 40.56 -21.98 -4.22
C PHE A 28 41.37 -21.90 -5.53
N GLY A 29 40.90 -21.04 -6.44
CA GLY A 29 41.60 -20.68 -7.67
C GLY A 29 42.42 -19.42 -7.44
N ARG A 30 43.70 -19.63 -7.14
CA ARG A 30 44.88 -18.90 -7.62
C ARG A 30 44.71 -17.40 -7.94
N TRP A 31 45.29 -16.57 -7.07
CA TRP A 31 45.64 -15.18 -7.33
C TRP A 31 46.71 -15.12 -8.43
N GLY A 32 46.34 -14.60 -9.61
CA GLY A 32 47.26 -14.20 -10.66
C GLY A 32 47.24 -12.69 -10.79
N HIS A 33 48.33 -12.05 -10.36
CA HIS A 33 48.65 -10.67 -10.74
C HIS A 33 48.98 -10.62 -12.24
N ALA A 34 48.46 -9.62 -12.94
CA ALA A 34 49.15 -8.97 -14.05
C ALA A 34 48.69 -7.50 -14.15
N PRO A 35 49.62 -6.54 -14.27
CA PRO A 35 49.33 -5.11 -14.37
C PRO A 35 49.12 -4.71 -15.83
N GLN A 36 48.21 -3.78 -16.11
CA GLN A 36 48.23 -2.99 -17.34
C GLN A 36 47.86 -1.53 -17.05
N ASP A 37 48.93 -0.74 -17.01
CA ASP A 37 48.97 0.67 -17.35
C ASP A 37 48.23 0.97 -18.66
N GLY A 38 47.62 2.15 -18.71
CA GLY A 38 47.35 2.85 -19.97
C GLY A 38 45.87 3.07 -20.27
N ALA A 39 45.38 4.26 -19.92
CA ALA A 39 44.76 5.22 -20.85
C ALA A 39 43.85 6.18 -20.08
N ILE A 40 44.32 7.42 -20.00
CA ILE A 40 43.53 8.58 -19.61
C ILE A 40 42.70 8.98 -20.83
N GLU A 41 41.38 8.92 -20.74
CA GLU A 41 40.49 9.73 -21.59
C GLU A 41 39.47 10.45 -20.71
N PRO A 42 39.43 11.79 -20.72
CA PRO A 42 38.38 12.59 -20.12
C PRO A 42 37.40 13.03 -21.20
N ALA A 43 36.11 12.68 -21.07
CA ALA A 43 34.98 13.49 -21.55
C ALA A 43 33.69 12.66 -21.53
N ILE A 44 32.92 12.80 -20.47
CA ILE A 44 31.47 12.98 -20.63
C ILE A 44 31.00 13.84 -19.46
N GLU A 45 30.96 15.14 -19.72
CA GLU A 45 30.01 16.05 -19.09
C GLU A 45 28.60 15.51 -19.37
N ALA A 46 28.09 14.68 -18.46
CA ALA A 46 26.66 14.44 -18.34
C ALA A 46 26.15 15.33 -17.21
N VAL A 47 25.81 16.56 -17.61
CA VAL A 47 24.89 17.43 -16.88
C VAL A 47 23.58 16.66 -16.73
N ALA A 48 23.32 16.14 -15.53
CA ALA A 48 21.98 15.75 -15.07
C ALA A 48 21.82 16.27 -13.64
N THR A 49 21.66 17.58 -13.59
CA THR A 49 20.79 18.33 -12.68
C THR A 49 19.96 17.46 -11.73
N LEU A 50 20.36 17.47 -10.46
CA LEU A 50 19.48 17.63 -9.29
C LEU A 50 18.08 17.01 -9.41
N GLU A 51 17.98 15.68 -9.28
CA GLU A 51 16.85 15.11 -8.56
C GLU A 51 17.14 15.32 -7.08
N ALA A 52 16.90 16.54 -6.61
CA ALA A 52 16.72 16.76 -5.19
C ALA A 52 15.58 15.84 -4.77
N GLU A 53 15.93 14.70 -4.18
CA GLU A 53 15.02 13.90 -3.37
C GLU A 53 14.34 14.90 -2.46
N ALA A 54 13.08 15.21 -2.75
CA ALA A 54 12.32 16.18 -1.99
C ALA A 54 12.22 15.62 -0.57
N THR A 55 13.14 16.03 0.29
CA THR A 55 13.10 15.74 1.71
C THR A 55 11.73 16.22 2.17
N PRO A 56 10.82 15.31 2.58
CA PRO A 56 9.44 15.70 2.87
C PRO A 56 9.49 16.78 3.93
N SER A 57 8.96 17.95 3.59
CA SER A 57 8.93 19.07 4.49
C SER A 57 8.01 18.70 5.65
N PRO A 58 8.33 19.05 6.90
CA PRO A 58 7.43 18.83 8.03
C PRO A 58 6.05 19.49 7.86
N ASP A 59 5.93 20.42 6.90
CA ASP A 59 4.70 21.11 6.48
C ASP A 59 3.89 20.39 5.39
N ASP A 60 4.34 19.25 4.85
CA ASP A 60 3.55 18.49 3.88
C ASP A 60 2.26 17.98 4.53
N LEU A 61 1.10 18.38 3.97
CA LEU A 61 -0.20 17.91 4.42
C LEU A 61 -0.30 16.40 4.14
N ALA A 62 -0.16 15.61 5.21
CA ALA A 62 -0.25 14.17 5.14
C ALA A 62 -1.71 13.71 5.25
N VAL A 63 -2.19 13.07 4.19
CA VAL A 63 -3.50 12.44 4.10
C VAL A 63 -3.31 10.93 3.96
N ARG A 64 -4.11 10.16 4.70
CA ARG A 64 -4.12 8.70 4.60
C ARG A 64 -5.51 8.20 4.24
N LEU A 65 -5.58 7.40 3.18
CA LEU A 65 -6.78 6.69 2.77
C LEU A 65 -6.71 5.25 3.31
N PHE A 66 -7.75 4.82 4.02
CA PHE A 66 -7.89 3.43 4.44
C PHE A 66 -9.01 2.75 3.67
N THR A 67 -8.75 1.55 3.16
CA THR A 67 -9.75 0.68 2.52
C THR A 67 -9.74 -0.71 3.15
N CYS A 68 -10.91 -1.34 3.27
CA CYS A 68 -11.04 -2.65 3.92
C CYS A 68 -10.63 -3.79 2.97
N VAL A 69 -9.67 -4.62 3.39
CA VAL A 69 -9.09 -5.69 2.54
C VAL A 69 -8.94 -7.04 3.28
N GLY A 70 -9.66 -7.22 4.38
CA GLY A 70 -9.46 -8.34 5.32
C GLY A 70 -10.09 -9.68 4.91
N LYS A 71 -9.57 -10.78 5.49
CA LYS A 71 -10.21 -12.10 5.48
C LYS A 71 -11.58 -12.00 6.16
N GLY A 72 -12.66 -12.44 5.48
CA GLY A 72 -14.04 -12.36 5.99
C GLY A 72 -14.79 -11.07 5.64
N CYS A 73 -14.16 -10.13 4.93
CA CYS A 73 -14.91 -9.01 4.33
C CYS A 73 -15.67 -9.54 3.10
N ALA A 74 -16.99 -9.31 3.05
CA ALA A 74 -17.82 -9.63 1.88
C ALA A 74 -17.26 -9.02 0.58
N HIS A 75 -16.58 -7.87 0.72
CA HIS A 75 -15.98 -7.10 -0.36
C HIS A 75 -14.46 -7.25 -0.43
N GLY A 76 -13.86 -8.30 0.16
CA GLY A 76 -12.41 -8.41 0.27
C GLY A 76 -11.66 -8.44 -1.08
N ALA A 77 -12.26 -9.04 -2.12
CA ALA A 77 -11.70 -9.04 -3.46
C ALA A 77 -11.80 -7.65 -4.12
N GLU A 78 -12.96 -7.02 -4.03
CA GLU A 78 -13.21 -5.65 -4.53
C GLU A 78 -12.33 -4.63 -3.81
N GLY A 79 -12.12 -4.79 -2.50
CA GLY A 79 -11.24 -3.93 -1.69
C GLY A 79 -9.78 -4.01 -2.11
N LYS A 80 -9.30 -5.18 -2.59
CA LYS A 80 -7.95 -5.31 -3.16
C LYS A 80 -7.82 -4.56 -4.48
N ALA A 81 -8.80 -4.72 -5.37
CA ALA A 81 -8.82 -4.02 -6.65
C ALA A 81 -8.93 -2.51 -6.43
N LEU A 82 -9.76 -2.07 -5.49
CA LEU A 82 -9.91 -0.68 -5.11
C LEU A 82 -8.63 -0.12 -4.49
N LEU A 83 -7.94 -0.87 -3.65
CA LEU A 83 -6.63 -0.47 -3.11
C LEU A 83 -5.62 -0.21 -4.23
N ALA A 84 -5.53 -1.11 -5.22
CA ALA A 84 -4.65 -0.94 -6.36
C ALA A 84 -5.02 0.32 -7.16
N ALA A 85 -6.30 0.47 -7.54
CA ALA A 85 -6.79 1.60 -8.29
C ALA A 85 -6.59 2.95 -7.56
N LEU A 86 -6.72 2.98 -6.23
CA LEU A 86 -6.43 4.18 -5.43
C LEU A 86 -4.94 4.53 -5.44
N ASN A 87 -4.04 3.54 -5.38
CA ASN A 87 -2.60 3.81 -5.49
C ASN A 87 -2.24 4.33 -6.88
N GLU A 88 -2.81 3.74 -7.93
CA GLU A 88 -2.63 4.21 -9.31
C GLU A 88 -3.14 5.64 -9.49
N ALA A 89 -4.33 5.95 -8.96
CA ALA A 89 -4.90 7.30 -8.99
C ALA A 89 -4.02 8.32 -8.24
N VAL A 90 -3.52 7.98 -7.05
CA VAL A 90 -2.60 8.86 -6.31
C VAL A 90 -1.32 9.12 -7.10
N ALA A 91 -0.75 8.08 -7.72
CA ALA A 91 0.45 8.23 -8.55
C ALA A 91 0.20 9.07 -9.81
N ALA A 92 -1.01 9.00 -10.40
CA ALA A 92 -1.40 9.79 -11.56
C ALA A 92 -1.68 11.27 -11.23
N HIS A 93 -1.93 11.60 -9.96
CA HIS A 93 -2.25 12.97 -9.51
C HIS A 93 -1.25 13.50 -8.47
N PRO A 94 0.06 13.60 -8.81
CA PRO A 94 1.04 14.15 -7.89
C PRO A 94 0.69 15.61 -7.56
N THR A 95 0.53 15.90 -6.27
CA THR A 95 0.22 17.24 -5.79
C THR A 95 1.38 17.75 -4.93
N PRO A 96 2.05 18.84 -5.33
CA PRO A 96 3.06 19.48 -4.49
C PRO A 96 2.46 19.91 -3.15
N GLY A 97 3.13 19.61 -2.04
CA GLY A 97 2.71 19.99 -0.68
C GLY A 97 1.61 19.13 -0.04
N VAL A 98 1.09 18.12 -0.75
CA VAL A 98 0.10 17.18 -0.20
C VAL A 98 0.54 15.75 -0.48
N ARG A 99 0.79 14.98 0.59
CA ARG A 99 1.15 13.57 0.49
C ARG A 99 -0.07 12.71 0.80
N ILE A 100 -0.52 11.94 -0.19
CA ILE A 100 -1.55 10.91 0.00
C ILE A 100 -0.88 9.54 0.11
N ASP A 101 -1.20 8.79 1.16
CA ASP A 101 -0.79 7.40 1.34
C ASP A 101 -2.03 6.52 1.44
N VAL A 102 -2.05 5.41 0.70
CA VAL A 102 -3.19 4.48 0.68
C VAL A 102 -2.83 3.20 1.43
N ARG A 103 -3.68 2.79 2.38
CA ARG A 103 -3.44 1.63 3.23
C ARG A 103 -4.62 0.67 3.23
N ALA A 104 -4.29 -0.60 3.14
CA ALA A 104 -5.21 -1.67 3.50
C ALA A 104 -5.45 -1.67 5.01
N CYS A 105 -6.70 -1.89 5.42
CA CYS A 105 -7.06 -2.14 6.80
C CYS A 105 -7.97 -3.37 6.94
N GLY A 106 -8.17 -3.80 8.19
CA GLY A 106 -9.16 -4.81 8.54
C GLY A 106 -10.60 -4.27 8.43
N CYS A 107 -11.55 -4.98 9.03
CA CYS A 107 -12.95 -4.57 9.07
C CYS A 107 -13.09 -3.17 9.67
N LEU A 108 -13.88 -2.33 8.99
CA LEU A 108 -14.30 -1.00 9.45
C LEU A 108 -15.65 -1.03 10.18
N ASP A 109 -16.18 -2.22 10.44
CA ASP A 109 -17.45 -2.47 11.13
C ASP A 109 -18.67 -1.90 10.39
N VAL A 110 -18.55 -1.73 9.06
CA VAL A 110 -19.54 -1.08 8.17
C VAL A 110 -19.72 -1.84 6.86
N CYS A 111 -19.72 -3.16 6.93
CA CYS A 111 -19.74 -4.05 5.76
C CYS A 111 -20.95 -3.79 4.84
N GLU A 112 -22.10 -3.36 5.38
CA GLU A 112 -23.31 -3.03 4.61
C GLU A 112 -23.14 -1.83 3.66
N GLN A 113 -22.10 -1.02 3.88
CA GLN A 113 -21.73 0.11 3.03
C GLN A 113 -20.50 -0.21 2.17
N GLY A 114 -20.05 -1.47 2.17
CA GLY A 114 -18.86 -1.92 1.48
C GLY A 114 -19.01 -1.92 -0.05
N PRO A 115 -17.89 -1.76 -0.79
CA PRO A 115 -16.55 -1.38 -0.33
C PRO A 115 -16.50 0.06 0.22
N VAL A 116 -15.68 0.30 1.27
CA VAL A 116 -15.56 1.63 1.94
C VAL A 116 -14.13 2.15 1.89
N VAL A 117 -14.00 3.46 1.65
CA VAL A 117 -12.75 4.23 1.80
C VAL A 117 -12.97 5.33 2.82
N VAL A 118 -12.02 5.50 3.75
CA VAL A 118 -12.04 6.57 4.75
C VAL A 118 -10.76 7.38 4.65
N ALA A 119 -10.89 8.70 4.55
CA ALA A 119 -9.77 9.63 4.47
C ALA A 119 -9.53 10.31 5.83
N TYR A 120 -8.29 10.33 6.28
CA TYR A 120 -7.86 11.06 7.47
C TYR A 120 -6.71 12.01 7.15
N GLN A 121 -6.59 13.08 7.94
CA GLN A 121 -5.49 14.04 7.88
C GLN A 121 -4.85 14.23 9.26
N GLY A 122 -3.70 14.89 9.31
CA GLY A 122 -3.02 15.25 10.56
C GLY A 122 -2.57 14.03 11.37
N ASN A 123 -2.78 14.05 12.69
CA ASN A 123 -2.34 12.95 13.56
C ASN A 123 -3.02 11.62 13.26
N ALA A 124 -4.29 11.65 12.84
CA ALA A 124 -5.03 10.45 12.45
C ALA A 124 -4.44 9.78 11.20
N ALA A 125 -3.89 10.57 10.27
CA ALA A 125 -3.22 10.05 9.08
C ALA A 125 -1.90 9.33 9.41
N LYS A 126 -1.25 9.65 10.53
CA LYS A 126 0.00 9.01 10.96
C LYS A 126 -0.23 7.59 11.51
N ALA A 127 -1.45 7.28 11.96
CA ALA A 127 -1.77 5.98 12.52
C ALA A 127 -1.65 4.85 11.48
N ALA A 128 -1.22 3.67 11.92
CA ALA A 128 -1.13 2.47 11.07
C ALA A 128 -2.51 1.85 10.77
N ARG A 129 -3.52 2.17 11.59
CA ARG A 129 -4.89 1.69 11.47
C ARG A 129 -5.86 2.85 11.65
N PRO A 130 -7.05 2.79 11.04
CA PRO A 130 -8.08 3.78 11.27
C PRO A 130 -8.46 3.79 12.76
N PRO A 131 -8.60 4.98 13.39
CA PRO A 131 -9.04 5.09 14.77
C PRO A 131 -10.41 4.44 14.95
N LYS A 132 -10.52 3.51 15.91
CA LYS A 132 -11.76 2.78 16.22
C LYS A 132 -12.40 3.30 17.50
N GLY A 133 -13.73 3.29 17.55
CA GLY A 133 -14.53 3.68 18.72
C GLY A 133 -15.02 5.13 18.67
N ALA A 134 -16.13 5.39 19.36
CA ALA A 134 -16.84 6.68 19.31
C ALA A 134 -15.97 7.87 19.75
N LEU A 135 -15.17 7.69 20.81
CA LEU A 135 -14.27 8.73 21.32
C LEU A 135 -13.15 9.05 20.32
N ALA A 136 -12.57 8.02 19.69
CA ALA A 136 -11.51 8.20 18.70
C ALA A 136 -12.05 8.87 17.43
N GLY A 137 -13.29 8.58 17.03
CA GLY A 137 -13.96 9.23 15.91
C GLY A 137 -14.32 10.70 16.16
N LEU A 138 -14.59 11.08 17.42
CA LEU A 138 -14.79 12.47 17.83
C LEU A 138 -13.48 13.27 17.78
N LEU A 139 -12.39 12.69 18.30
CA LEU A 139 -11.08 13.34 18.33
C LEU A 139 -10.38 13.35 16.97
N ASN A 140 -10.67 12.36 16.12
CA ASN A 140 -10.07 12.17 14.82
C ASN A 140 -11.16 12.05 13.77
N ARG A 141 -11.83 13.17 13.48
CA ARG A 141 -12.87 13.21 12.48
C ARG A 141 -12.26 12.91 11.10
N PRO A 142 -12.80 11.94 10.34
CA PRO A 142 -12.34 11.71 8.98
C PRO A 142 -12.62 12.94 8.12
N VAL A 143 -11.72 13.22 7.18
CA VAL A 143 -11.88 14.25 6.14
C VAL A 143 -13.09 13.90 5.29
N ASP A 144 -13.20 12.62 4.93
CA ASP A 144 -14.31 12.11 4.17
C ASP A 144 -14.48 10.60 4.32
N ARG A 145 -15.66 10.12 3.93
CA ARG A 145 -15.98 8.70 3.90
C ARG A 145 -16.79 8.39 2.66
N PHE A 146 -16.35 7.37 1.92
CA PHE A 146 -16.96 6.92 0.69
C PHE A 146 -17.41 5.47 0.87
N GLY A 147 -18.70 5.20 0.72
CA GLY A 147 -19.26 3.84 0.73
C GLY A 147 -19.75 3.43 -0.64
N GLN A 148 -19.92 2.11 -0.83
CA GLN A 148 -20.37 1.48 -2.08
C GLN A 148 -19.54 1.90 -3.29
N VAL A 149 -18.23 2.05 -3.10
CA VAL A 149 -17.33 2.51 -4.15
C VAL A 149 -16.70 1.35 -4.91
N SER A 150 -16.47 1.58 -6.19
CA SER A 150 -15.80 0.64 -7.09
C SER A 150 -14.38 1.10 -7.42
N PRO A 151 -13.52 0.24 -8.00
CA PRO A 151 -12.19 0.66 -8.47
C PRO A 151 -12.24 1.84 -9.46
N ALA A 152 -13.32 1.95 -10.26
CA ALA A 152 -13.49 3.06 -11.21
C ALA A 152 -13.69 4.42 -10.52
N ASP A 153 -14.12 4.44 -9.26
CA ASP A 153 -14.30 5.67 -8.48
C ASP A 153 -12.98 6.24 -7.93
N ALA A 154 -11.87 5.51 -8.03
CA ALA A 154 -10.61 5.85 -7.37
C ALA A 154 -10.11 7.27 -7.69
N GLY A 155 -10.13 7.68 -8.96
CA GLY A 155 -9.73 9.02 -9.38
C GLY A 155 -10.59 10.12 -8.73
N ARG A 156 -11.92 9.97 -8.80
CA ARG A 156 -12.88 10.90 -8.18
C ARG A 156 -12.69 11.01 -6.67
N ILE A 157 -12.40 9.89 -5.99
CA ILE A 157 -12.15 9.86 -4.55
C ILE A 157 -10.89 10.68 -4.23
N VAL A 158 -9.78 10.44 -4.93
CA VAL A 158 -8.51 11.15 -4.72
C VAL A 158 -8.69 12.66 -4.96
N GLU A 159 -9.33 13.05 -6.06
CA GLU A 159 -9.63 14.46 -6.37
C GLU A 159 -10.48 15.12 -5.28
N THR A 160 -11.53 14.45 -4.83
CA THR A 160 -12.43 14.97 -3.78
C THR A 160 -11.67 15.21 -2.47
N VAL A 161 -10.81 14.25 -2.10
CA VAL A 161 -10.00 14.36 -0.89
C VAL A 161 -8.99 15.49 -1.01
N LEU A 162 -8.27 15.60 -2.13
CA LEU A 162 -7.35 16.72 -2.39
C LEU A 162 -8.05 18.06 -2.28
N HIS A 163 -9.25 18.18 -2.85
CA HIS A 163 -10.02 19.42 -2.81
C HIS A 163 -10.42 19.80 -1.39
N LYS A 164 -10.85 18.83 -0.57
CA LYS A 164 -11.24 19.06 0.83
C LYS A 164 -10.04 19.40 1.72
N THR A 165 -8.92 18.71 1.54
CA THR A 165 -7.70 18.95 2.32
C THR A 165 -7.14 20.35 2.09
N ARG A 166 -7.22 20.91 0.88
CA ARG A 166 -6.75 22.29 0.60
C ARG A 166 -7.66 23.39 1.17
N ARG A 167 -8.89 23.06 1.57
CA ARG A 167 -9.87 24.01 2.12
C ARG A 167 -10.02 23.96 3.64
N SER A 168 -9.43 22.96 4.29
CA SER A 168 -9.48 22.78 5.75
C SER A 168 -8.36 23.56 6.42
#